data_AF-A0A0P4W306-F1
#
_entry.id   AF-A0A0P4W306-F1
#
_cell.length_a   1.000
_cell.length_b   1.000
_cell.length_c   1.000
_cell.angle_alpha   90.00
_cell.angle_beta   90.00
_cell.angle_gamma   90.00
#
_symmetry.space_group_name_H-M   'P 1'
#
loop_
_entity.id
_entity.type
_entity.pdbx_description
1 polymer ?
#
loop_
_entity_poly.entity_id
_entity_poly.type
_entity_poly.pdbx_seq_one_letter_code
_entity_poly.pdbx_strand_id
1 'polypeptide(L)'
;MGLCGGVLLQTLWEGGEVEICLLALLKLCSTVRRLHARGVTHGDIHKGNVMVDVSDEGEVEATLLDFGLAELYTDAARQLNDIKEMVTTAVQVLALSRKLCDVHCSLQGAADLDTVEILLAEALRIHQAASD
;
A
#
# COMPACT_ATOMS: atom_id res chain seq x y z
N MET A 1 13.49 8.23 -19.13
CA MET A 1 12.39 7.66 -18.33
C MET A 1 12.26 6.21 -18.75
N GLY A 2 12.62 5.27 -17.88
CA GLY A 2 12.42 3.84 -18.17
C GLY A 2 10.92 3.55 -18.16
N LEU A 3 10.45 2.70 -19.06
CA LEU A 3 9.11 2.13 -18.96
C LEU A 3 9.11 1.24 -17.73
N CYS A 4 8.39 1.63 -16.68
CA CYS A 4 8.17 0.76 -15.53
C CYS A 4 7.33 -0.42 -16.05
N GLY A 5 7.85 -1.64 -15.93
CA GLY A 5 7.02 -2.85 -16.04
C GLY A 5 6.02 -2.89 -14.89
N GLY A 6 4.92 -3.62 -15.08
CA GLY A 6 3.91 -3.83 -14.04
C GLY A 6 2.50 -3.40 -14.43
N VAL A 7 1.59 -3.63 -13.50
CA VAL A 7 0.16 -3.30 -13.59
C VAL A 7 -0.24 -2.41 -12.43
N LEU A 8 -1.27 -1.59 -12.59
CA LEU A 8 -1.76 -0.78 -11.48
C LEU A 8 -2.37 -1.68 -10.40
N LEU A 9 -2.18 -1.32 -9.13
CA LEU A 9 -2.83 -1.98 -8.00
C LEU A 9 -4.37 -1.92 -8.15
N GLN A 10 -4.89 -0.86 -8.76
CA GLN A 10 -6.29 -0.75 -9.18
C GLN A 10 -6.73 -1.93 -10.05
N THR A 11 -5.94 -2.30 -11.06
CA THR A 11 -6.27 -3.38 -12.00
C THR A 11 -6.26 -4.74 -11.31
N LEU A 12 -5.28 -4.97 -10.43
CA LEU A 12 -5.22 -6.18 -9.60
C LEU A 12 -6.41 -6.26 -8.64
N TRP A 13 -6.76 -5.14 -8.02
CA TRP A 13 -7.93 -5.04 -7.13
C TRP A 13 -9.23 -5.34 -7.88
N GLU A 14 -9.44 -4.77 -9.07
CA GLU A 14 -10.60 -5.06 -9.91
C GLU A 14 -10.63 -6.52 -10.39
N GLY A 15 -9.45 -7.13 -10.59
CA GLY A 15 -9.30 -8.55 -10.92
C GLY A 15 -9.53 -9.51 -9.75
N GLY A 16 -9.59 -9.00 -8.51
CA GLY A 16 -9.76 -9.83 -7.31
C GLY A 16 -8.46 -10.43 -6.76
N GLU A 17 -7.30 -9.94 -7.20
CA GLU A 17 -5.97 -10.40 -6.78
C GLU A 17 -5.58 -9.83 -5.39
N VAL A 18 -6.36 -10.20 -4.37
CA VAL A 18 -6.29 -9.62 -3.02
C VAL A 18 -4.92 -9.80 -2.38
N GLU A 19 -4.34 -11.01 -2.46
CA GLU A 19 -3.05 -11.33 -1.86
C GLU A 19 -1.93 -10.46 -2.43
N ILE A 20 -1.86 -10.35 -3.76
CA ILE A 20 -0.87 -9.52 -4.45
C ILE A 20 -1.04 -8.05 -4.06
N CYS A 21 -2.28 -7.56 -3.96
CA CYS A 21 -2.56 -6.20 -3.52
C CYS A 21 -2.04 -5.92 -2.08
N LEU A 22 -2.27 -6.84 -1.14
CA LEU A 22 -1.81 -6.69 0.24
C LEU A 22 -0.28 -6.74 0.34
N LEU A 23 0.35 -7.67 -0.39
CA LEU A 23 1.80 -7.76 -0.47
C LEU A 23 2.41 -6.46 -1.04
N ALA A 24 1.84 -5.91 -2.10
CA ALA A 24 2.30 -4.65 -2.68
C ALA A 24 2.18 -3.48 -1.69
N LEU A 25 1.05 -3.35 -0.99
CA LEU A 25 0.84 -2.31 0.02
C LEU A 25 1.84 -2.44 1.18
N LEU A 26 2.19 -3.66 1.58
CA LEU A 26 3.24 -3.88 2.59
C LEU A 26 4.60 -3.38 2.10
N LYS A 27 4.97 -3.61 0.83
CA LYS A 27 6.23 -3.11 0.26
C LYS A 27 6.22 -1.59 0.18
N LEU A 28 5.06 -1.01 -0.12
CA LEU A 28 4.85 0.42 -0.19
C LEU A 28 5.12 1.13 1.15
N CYS A 29 4.86 0.49 2.30
CA CYS A 29 5.22 1.04 3.63
C CYS A 29 6.69 1.47 3.69
N SER A 30 7.59 0.65 3.14
CA SER A 30 9.03 0.96 3.14
C SER A 30 9.36 2.19 2.28
N THR A 31 8.64 2.38 1.18
CA THR A 31 8.77 3.53 0.29
C THR A 31 8.25 4.80 0.95
N VAL A 32 7.07 4.74 1.57
CA VAL A 32 6.48 5.87 2.31
C VAL A 32 7.38 6.27 3.48
N ARG A 33 7.90 5.31 4.26
CA ARG A 33 8.86 5.59 5.32
C ARG A 33 10.12 6.30 4.81
N ARG A 34 10.65 5.90 3.65
CA ARG A 34 11.82 6.55 3.01
C ARG A 34 11.52 7.96 2.51
N LEU A 35 10.29 8.23 2.07
CA LEU A 35 9.84 9.58 1.69
C LEU A 35 9.72 10.48 2.92
N HIS A 36 9.04 10.00 3.96
CA HIS A 36 8.84 10.73 5.21
C HIS A 36 10.17 11.08 5.88
N ALA A 37 11.13 10.14 5.90
CA ALA A 37 12.48 10.39 6.41
C ALA A 37 13.28 11.45 5.61
N ARG A 38 12.86 11.77 4.38
CA ARG A 38 13.40 12.86 3.56
C ARG A 38 12.58 14.16 3.66
N GLY A 39 11.59 14.20 4.54
CA GLY A 39 10.69 15.34 4.69
C GLY A 39 9.71 15.49 3.51
N VAL A 40 9.42 14.41 2.78
CA VAL A 40 8.49 14.38 1.64
C VAL A 40 7.22 13.64 2.04
N THR A 41 6.04 14.21 1.79
CA THR A 41 4.76 13.47 1.76
C THR A 41 4.25 13.35 0.34
N HIS A 42 3.55 12.25 0.05
CA HIS A 42 2.98 12.02 -1.28
C HIS A 42 1.69 12.81 -1.50
N GLY A 43 0.78 12.82 -0.53
CA GLY A 43 -0.47 13.58 -0.56
C GLY A 43 -1.62 12.90 -1.33
N ASP A 44 -1.35 11.85 -2.11
CA ASP A 44 -2.35 11.17 -2.94
C ASP A 44 -2.12 9.65 -3.05
N ILE A 45 -1.97 8.98 -1.91
CA ILE A 45 -1.71 7.53 -1.91
C ILE A 45 -3.02 6.77 -2.11
N HIS A 46 -3.21 6.18 -3.28
CA HIS A 46 -4.29 5.25 -3.54
C HIS A 46 -3.87 4.20 -4.56
N LYS A 47 -4.68 3.14 -4.70
CA LYS A 47 -4.47 2.03 -5.64
C LYS A 47 -4.22 2.42 -7.11
N GLY A 48 -4.61 3.62 -7.52
CA GLY A 48 -4.36 4.14 -8.88
C GLY A 48 -2.95 4.74 -9.05
N ASN A 49 -2.30 5.09 -7.95
CA ASN A 49 -0.94 5.65 -7.91
C ASN A 49 0.08 4.62 -7.42
N VAL A 50 -0.26 3.33 -7.45
CA VAL A 50 0.65 2.23 -7.08
C VAL A 50 0.78 1.29 -8.26
N MET A 51 1.99 1.18 -8.80
CA MET A 51 2.35 0.12 -9.75
C MET A 51 2.80 -1.10 -8.97
N VAL A 52 2.39 -2.27 -9.44
CA VAL A 52 2.81 -3.57 -8.92
C VAL A 52 3.47 -4.35 -10.03
N ASP A 53 4.67 -4.86 -9.77
CA ASP A 53 5.37 -5.79 -10.62
C ASP A 53 5.52 -7.12 -9.89
N VAL A 54 5.33 -8.23 -10.60
CA VAL A 54 5.45 -9.57 -10.04
C VAL A 54 6.44 -10.32 -10.91
N SER A 55 7.58 -10.70 -10.32
CA SER A 55 8.62 -11.43 -11.05
C SER A 55 8.15 -12.84 -11.43
N ASP A 56 8.88 -13.51 -12.33
CA ASP A 56 8.63 -14.90 -12.70
C ASP A 56 8.76 -15.86 -11.49
N GLU A 57 9.53 -15.46 -10.47
CA GLU A 57 9.68 -16.17 -9.19
C GLU A 57 8.57 -15.85 -8.18
N GLY A 58 7.63 -14.95 -8.50
CA GLY A 58 6.52 -14.53 -7.65
C GLY A 58 6.88 -13.42 -6.65
N GLU A 59 8.02 -12.75 -6.80
CA GLU A 59 8.38 -11.62 -5.95
C GLU A 59 7.54 -10.38 -6.31
N VAL A 60 6.87 -9.80 -5.32
CA VAL A 60 6.01 -8.62 -5.50
C VAL A 60 6.77 -7.35 -5.15
N GLU A 61 6.92 -6.47 -6.14
CA GLU A 61 7.48 -5.12 -6.00
C GLU A 61 6.39 -4.05 -6.14
N ALA A 62 6.54 -2.95 -5.41
CA ALA A 62 5.58 -1.85 -5.39
C ALA A 62 6.25 -0.51 -5.61
N THR A 63 5.81 0.20 -6.66
CA THR A 63 6.31 1.54 -7.01
C THR A 63 5.21 2.57 -6.81
N LEU A 64 5.48 3.60 -6.00
CA LEU A 64 4.60 4.76 -5.85
C LEU A 64 4.76 5.70 -7.05
N LEU A 65 3.65 6.10 -7.65
CA LEU A 65 3.57 6.94 -8.84
C LEU A 65 2.93 8.29 -8.49
N ASP A 66 3.09 9.25 -9.40
CA ASP A 66 2.39 10.55 -9.41
C ASP A 66 2.58 11.43 -8.14
N PHE A 67 3.73 12.11 -8.09
CA PHE A 67 4.06 13.07 -7.05
C PHE A 67 3.47 14.48 -7.30
N GLY A 68 2.39 14.61 -8.09
CA GLY A 68 1.78 15.89 -8.42
C GLY A 68 1.25 16.67 -7.21
N LEU A 69 0.90 15.97 -6.13
CA LEU A 69 0.45 16.54 -4.85
C LEU A 69 1.50 16.43 -3.73
N ALA A 70 2.73 16.07 -4.07
CA ALA A 70 3.77 15.87 -3.08
C ALA A 70 4.26 17.19 -2.48
N GLU A 71 4.51 17.18 -1.18
CA GLU A 71 4.99 18.34 -0.43
C GLU A 71 6.35 18.07 0.23
N LEU A 72 7.21 19.09 0.25
CA LEU A 72 8.48 19.11 0.99
C LEU A 72 8.30 19.81 2.34
N TYR A 73 9.16 19.48 3.29
CA TYR A 73 9.14 20.05 4.65
C TYR A 73 7.83 19.73 5.38
N THR A 74 7.37 18.50 5.21
CA THR A 74 6.15 17.97 5.83
C THR A 74 6.20 17.96 7.36
N ASP A 75 5.06 18.21 7.99
CA ASP A 75 4.83 17.97 9.41
C ASP A 75 4.27 16.55 9.67
N ALA A 76 4.18 16.17 10.94
CA ALA A 76 3.65 14.88 11.36
C ALA A 76 2.17 14.65 10.96
N ALA A 77 1.38 15.72 10.83
CA ALA A 77 -0.04 15.62 10.48
C ALA A 77 -0.22 15.17 9.01
N ARG A 78 0.62 15.69 8.12
CA ARG A 78 0.65 15.30 6.71
C ARG A 78 1.21 13.89 6.51
N GLN A 79 2.26 13.52 7.23
CA GLN A 79 2.78 12.14 7.20
C GLN A 79 1.71 11.15 7.68
N LEU A 80 0.95 11.52 8.71
CA LEU A 80 -0.18 10.72 9.17
C LEU A 80 -1.27 10.57 8.10
N ASN A 81 -1.48 11.56 7.23
CA ASN A 81 -2.47 11.46 6.14
C ASN A 81 -2.03 10.42 5.08
N ASP A 82 -0.77 10.43 4.64
CA ASP A 82 -0.25 9.38 3.74
C ASP A 82 -0.46 7.97 4.32
N ILE A 83 -0.18 7.81 5.62
CA ILE A 83 -0.38 6.53 6.32
C ILE A 83 -1.87 6.15 6.35
N LYS A 84 -2.76 7.11 6.67
CA LYS A 84 -4.21 6.88 6.68
C LYS A 84 -4.73 6.46 5.32
N GLU A 85 -4.25 7.06 4.24
CA GLU A 85 -4.68 6.73 2.88
C GLU A 85 -4.18 5.34 2.45
N MET A 86 -2.95 4.98 2.82
CA MET A 86 -2.42 3.64 2.62
C MET A 86 -3.24 2.58 3.37
N VAL A 87 -3.56 2.82 4.65
CA VAL A 87 -4.41 1.93 5.46
C VAL A 87 -5.83 1.86 4.88
N THR A 88 -6.38 2.99 4.44
CA THR A 88 -7.71 3.04 3.80
C THR A 88 -7.73 2.20 2.53
N THR A 89 -6.67 2.27 1.72
CA THR A 89 -6.51 1.44 0.52
C THR A 89 -6.46 -0.05 0.88
N ALA A 90 -5.71 -0.43 1.91
CA ALA A 90 -5.66 -1.83 2.38
C ALA A 90 -7.04 -2.33 2.85
N VAL A 91 -7.78 -1.51 3.60
CA VAL A 91 -9.15 -1.84 4.04
C VAL A 91 -10.10 -2.01 2.85
N GLN A 92 -9.97 -1.19 1.80
CA GLN A 92 -10.78 -1.34 0.57
C GLN A 92 -10.48 -2.65 -0.17
N VAL A 93 -9.21 -3.08 -0.19
CA VAL A 93 -8.80 -4.37 -0.76
C VAL A 93 -9.44 -5.53 0.01
N LEU A 94 -9.39 -5.51 1.34
CA LEU A 94 -10.01 -6.54 2.19
C LEU A 94 -11.55 -6.53 2.12
N ALA A 95 -12.17 -5.36 1.96
CA ALA A 95 -13.62 -5.27 1.82
C ALA A 95 -14.10 -5.99 0.55
N LEU A 96 -13.29 -6.00 -0.52
CA LEU A 96 -13.56 -6.79 -1.72
C LEU A 96 -13.44 -8.29 -1.44
N SER A 97 -12.42 -8.74 -0.69
CA SER A 97 -12.26 -10.16 -0.36
C SER A 97 -13.48 -10.72 0.39
N ARG A 98 -14.06 -9.95 1.31
CA ARG A 98 -15.30 -10.32 2.01
C ARG A 98 -16.52 -10.38 1.08
N LYS A 99 -16.64 -9.46 0.11
CA LYS A 99 -17.71 -9.54 -0.91
C LYS A 99 -17.53 -10.73 -1.84
N LEU A 100 -16.28 -11.09 -2.17
CA LEU A 100 -15.96 -12.27 -2.95
C LEU A 100 -16.21 -13.57 -2.16
N CYS A 101 -16.05 -13.57 -0.83
CA CYS A 101 -16.40 -14.71 0.04
C CYS A 101 -17.88 -15.10 0.01
N ASP A 102 -18.78 -14.12 -0.12
CA ASP A 102 -20.21 -14.39 -0.27
C ASP A 102 -20.55 -15.01 -1.65
N VAL A 103 -19.58 -15.01 -2.59
CA VAL A 103 -19.75 -15.50 -3.98
C VAL A 103 -18.87 -16.73 -4.28
N HIS A 104 -17.73 -16.92 -3.61
CA HIS A 104 -16.83 -18.07 -3.75
C HIS A 104 -16.23 -18.45 -2.38
N CYS A 105 -16.49 -19.69 -1.97
CA CYS A 105 -16.02 -20.27 -0.73
C CYS A 105 -14.54 -20.66 -0.87
N SER A 106 -13.62 -19.89 -0.26
CA SER A 106 -12.36 -20.38 0.36
C SER A 106 -11.41 -19.19 0.66
N LEU A 107 -11.57 -18.52 1.80
CA LEU A 107 -10.46 -17.82 2.45
C LEU A 107 -9.82 -18.76 3.46
N GLN A 108 -8.80 -19.50 3.02
CA GLN A 108 -7.79 -20.09 3.89
C GLN A 108 -6.57 -19.15 3.81
N GLY A 109 -6.04 -18.48 4.82
CA GLY A 109 -6.27 -18.46 6.27
C GLY A 109 -5.11 -17.69 6.92
N ALA A 110 -5.36 -16.96 8.02
CA ALA A 110 -4.39 -16.31 8.93
C ALA A 110 -3.39 -15.26 8.34
N ALA A 111 -2.70 -15.55 7.24
CA ALA A 111 -1.62 -14.73 6.67
C ALA A 111 -2.04 -13.33 6.19
N ASP A 112 -3.27 -13.18 5.68
CA ASP A 112 -3.80 -11.87 5.26
C ASP A 112 -4.06 -10.96 6.46
N LEU A 113 -4.54 -11.51 7.58
CA LEU A 113 -4.72 -10.77 8.82
C LEU A 113 -3.37 -10.38 9.43
N ASP A 114 -2.40 -11.30 9.41
CA ASP A 114 -1.03 -11.02 9.86
C ASP A 114 -0.38 -9.91 9.02
N THR A 115 -0.58 -9.93 7.70
CA THR A 115 -0.06 -8.88 6.79
C THR A 115 -0.65 -7.51 7.10
N VAL A 116 -1.95 -7.45 7.42
CA VAL A 116 -2.64 -6.21 7.80
C VAL A 116 -2.23 -5.74 9.19
N GLU A 117 -2.04 -6.67 10.13
CA GLU A 117 -1.54 -6.37 11.47
C GLU A 117 -0.09 -5.85 11.41
N ILE A 118 0.76 -6.42 10.53
CA ILE A 118 2.09 -5.90 10.22
C ILE A 118 2.01 -4.53 9.54
N LEU A 119 1.09 -4.32 8.60
CA LEU A 119 0.86 -3.03 7.94
C LEU A 119 0.46 -1.96 8.95
N LEU A 120 -0.45 -2.27 9.87
CA LEU A 120 -0.87 -1.41 10.97
C LEU A 120 0.26 -1.17 11.98
N ALA A 121 1.03 -2.20 12.33
CA ALA A 121 2.17 -2.08 13.23
C ALA A 121 3.28 -1.22 12.62
N GLU A 122 3.56 -1.36 11.33
CA GLU A 122 4.55 -0.54 10.62
C GLU A 122 4.05 0.89 10.45
N ALA A 123 2.77 1.09 10.12
CA ALA A 123 2.12 2.40 10.11
C ALA A 123 2.26 3.12 11.46
N LEU A 124 2.06 2.40 12.58
CA LEU A 124 2.26 2.93 13.94
C LEU A 124 3.72 3.29 14.22
N ARG A 125 4.68 2.46 13.79
CA ARG A 125 6.12 2.75 13.95
C ARG A 125 6.56 3.98 13.16
N ILE A 126 6.09 4.14 11.93
CA ILE A 126 6.39 5.32 11.11
C ILE A 126 5.87 6.58 11.81
N HIS A 127 4.68 6.53 12.41
CA HIS A 127 4.13 7.64 13.18
C HIS A 127 4.94 7.97 14.45
N GLN A 128 5.39 6.95 15.18
CA GLN A 128 6.20 7.14 16.38
C GLN A 128 7.56 7.76 16.07
N ALA A 129 8.22 7.33 14.99
CA ALA A 129 9.50 7.88 14.55
C ALA A 129 9.43 9.33 14.03
N ALA A 130 8.23 9.85 13.72
CA ALA A 130 8.01 11.23 13.33
C ALA A 130 7.79 12.21 14.50
N SER A 131 7.66 11.68 15.73
CA SER A 131 7.32 12.45 16.93
C SER A 131 8.52 12.70 17.88
N ASP A 132 9.72 12.22 17.51
CA ASP A 132 11.00 12.41 18.20
C ASP A 132 11.90 13.40 17.45
#